data_AF-A0A1D1VXT9-F1
#
_entry.id   AF-A0A1D1VXT9-F1
#
_cell.length_a   1.000
_cell.length_b   1.000
_cell.length_c   1.000
_cell.angle_alpha   90.00
_cell.angle_beta   90.00
_cell.angle_gamma   90.00
#
_symmetry.space_group_name_H-M   'P 1'
#
loop_
_entity.id
_entity.type
_entity.pdbx_description
1 polymer ?
#
loop_
_entity_poly.entity_id
_entity_poly.type
_entity_poly.pdbx_seq_one_letter_code
_entity_poly.pdbx_strand_id
1 'polypeptide(L)'
;MTANGSAPSATIYHPFPDRFCKAGDSFWDVATSWNTSHPEVSECFQQSVLVWLPCLFLWAMLPYQAYRVMSSRFRINRWSWISMAKTVLSLALAVLALVEMSYIAHQLNTVGLGTYPDVDLIAALIKAGTYMLAALYVYLDKRGARPSSGVLFFFWLFLLIGHTVTFRSKILRARSHGVEDSFSFGIFMAAFPLVCLQFILSCFAEYFPERELGEKTPCPEQVRRCILYHKPSANTLLVL
;
A
#
# COMPACT_ATOMS: atom_id res chain seq x y z
N MET A 1 49.66 -35.93 -7.24
CA MET A 1 48.44 -36.41 -6.56
C MET A 1 47.87 -35.23 -5.78
N THR A 2 46.97 -34.48 -6.43
CA THR A 2 46.36 -33.25 -5.89
C THR A 2 45.17 -33.62 -5.00
N ALA A 3 45.25 -33.25 -3.73
CA ALA A 3 44.16 -33.41 -2.76
C ALA A 3 43.00 -32.48 -3.14
N ASN A 4 41.82 -33.09 -3.32
CA ASN A 4 40.58 -32.42 -3.67
C ASN A 4 40.00 -31.78 -2.39
N GLY A 5 40.28 -30.49 -2.18
CA GLY A 5 39.73 -29.72 -1.08
C GLY A 5 38.29 -29.31 -1.38
N SER A 6 37.31 -30.09 -0.92
CA SER A 6 35.92 -29.68 -0.85
C SER A 6 35.79 -28.52 0.14
N ALA A 7 35.51 -27.31 -0.37
CA ALA A 7 35.14 -26.17 0.45
C ALA A 7 33.87 -26.51 1.26
N PRO A 8 33.83 -26.21 2.57
CA PRO A 8 32.65 -26.49 3.38
C PRO A 8 31.49 -25.61 2.92
N SER A 9 30.35 -26.23 2.60
CA SER A 9 29.07 -25.54 2.40
C SER A 9 28.78 -24.67 3.63
N ALA A 10 28.87 -23.35 3.45
CA ALA A 10 28.44 -22.40 4.46
C ALA A 10 26.95 -22.63 4.74
N THR A 11 26.66 -23.19 5.91
CA THR A 11 25.29 -23.33 6.42
C THR A 11 24.82 -21.95 6.83
N ILE A 12 24.10 -21.29 5.93
CA ILE A 12 23.44 -20.00 6.20
C ILE A 12 22.34 -20.29 7.23
N TYR A 13 22.43 -19.68 8.41
CA TYR A 13 21.42 -19.84 9.46
C TYR A 13 20.17 -19.04 9.05
N HIS A 14 19.10 -19.73 8.68
CA HIS A 14 17.82 -19.11 8.34
C HIS A 14 16.90 -19.16 9.58
N PRO A 15 16.50 -18.02 10.17
CA PRO A 15 15.51 -18.01 11.26
C PRO A 15 14.07 -18.28 10.79
N PHE A 16 13.87 -18.46 9.48
CA PHE A 16 12.58 -18.68 8.84
C PHE A 16 12.51 -20.08 8.21
N PRO A 17 11.30 -20.65 8.02
CA PRO A 17 11.11 -21.97 7.42
C PRO A 17 11.77 -22.07 6.04
N ASP A 18 12.24 -23.25 5.68
CA ASP A 18 12.72 -23.56 4.32
C ASP A 18 11.66 -23.09 3.30
N ARG A 19 12.07 -22.28 2.30
CA ARG A 19 11.26 -21.63 1.23
C ARG A 19 10.68 -20.23 1.50
N PHE A 20 10.93 -19.62 2.67
CA PHE A 20 10.49 -18.25 2.93
C PHE A 20 11.21 -17.20 2.04
N CYS A 21 12.50 -17.39 1.79
CA CYS A 21 13.27 -16.59 0.81
C CYS A 21 13.68 -17.49 -0.37
N LYS A 22 14.05 -16.92 -1.53
CA LYS A 22 14.65 -17.69 -2.64
C LYS A 22 15.85 -18.50 -2.14
N ALA A 23 16.04 -19.71 -2.66
CA ALA A 23 17.15 -20.56 -2.28
C ALA A 23 18.50 -19.86 -2.61
N GLY A 24 19.26 -19.51 -1.57
CA GLY A 24 20.53 -18.77 -1.69
C GLY A 24 20.50 -17.32 -1.20
N ASP A 25 19.31 -16.73 -0.97
CA ASP A 25 19.18 -15.39 -0.39
C ASP A 25 19.05 -15.45 1.13
N SER A 26 19.90 -14.71 1.84
CA SER A 26 19.80 -14.55 3.29
C SER A 26 18.77 -13.47 3.66
N PHE A 27 18.07 -13.67 4.78
CA PHE A 27 17.10 -12.69 5.29
C PHE A 27 17.75 -11.33 5.59
N TRP A 28 19.01 -11.34 6.03
CA TRP A 28 19.80 -10.14 6.29
C TRP A 28 21.28 -10.45 6.02
N ASP A 29 21.84 -9.87 4.96
CA ASP A 29 23.25 -10.00 4.66
C ASP A 29 24.03 -8.79 5.18
N VAL A 30 24.81 -8.99 6.24
CA VAL A 30 25.66 -7.95 6.85
C VAL A 30 26.77 -7.50 5.90
N ALA A 31 27.26 -8.38 5.03
CA ALA A 31 28.32 -8.04 4.07
C ALA A 31 27.79 -7.08 2.97
N THR A 32 26.56 -7.31 2.51
CA THR A 32 25.91 -6.52 1.46
C THR A 32 25.25 -5.23 1.98
N SER A 33 24.89 -5.17 3.28
CA SER A 33 24.31 -3.96 3.88
C SER A 33 25.34 -2.98 4.46
N TRP A 34 26.51 -3.47 4.89
CA TRP A 34 27.47 -2.64 5.64
C TRP A 34 28.88 -2.57 5.03
N ASN A 35 29.26 -3.51 4.15
CA ASN A 35 30.63 -3.62 3.62
C ASN A 35 30.73 -3.38 2.11
N THR A 36 29.90 -2.47 1.58
CA THR A 36 29.88 -2.05 0.17
C THR A 36 29.64 -0.55 0.05
N SER A 37 30.18 0.07 -1.00
CA SER A 37 29.98 1.48 -1.36
C SER A 37 28.52 1.81 -1.74
N HIS A 38 27.70 0.79 -1.98
CA HIS A 38 26.26 0.90 -2.22
C HIS A 38 25.52 -0.11 -1.34
N PRO A 39 24.99 0.30 -0.16
CA PRO A 39 24.24 -0.61 0.68
C PRO A 39 22.92 -0.98 -0.02
N GLU A 40 22.76 -2.27 -0.29
CA GLU A 40 21.52 -2.86 -0.81
C GLU A 40 20.95 -3.78 0.27
N VAL A 41 19.69 -3.54 0.65
CA VAL A 41 18.93 -4.44 1.54
C VAL A 41 18.44 -5.65 0.73
N SER A 42 18.57 -6.86 1.28
CA SER A 42 18.22 -8.12 0.61
C SER A 42 16.76 -8.15 0.12
N GLU A 43 16.51 -8.80 -1.02
CA GLU A 43 15.19 -8.90 -1.67
C GLU A 43 14.12 -9.43 -0.70
N CYS A 44 14.48 -10.40 0.15
CA CYS A 44 13.61 -10.97 1.17
C CYS A 44 13.26 -9.99 2.30
N PHE A 45 14.18 -9.11 2.73
CA PHE A 45 13.91 -8.08 3.74
C PHE A 45 12.98 -6.98 3.19
N GLN A 46 13.15 -6.62 1.92
CA GLN A 46 12.31 -5.63 1.24
C GLN A 46 10.85 -6.12 1.10
N GLN A 47 10.65 -7.40 0.78
CA GLN A 47 9.31 -7.98 0.60
C GLN A 47 8.63 -8.41 1.90
N SER A 48 9.39 -8.59 2.97
CA SER A 48 8.87 -8.88 4.30
C SER A 48 8.68 -7.60 5.10
N VAL A 49 9.70 -7.10 5.79
CA VAL A 49 9.57 -6.04 6.81
C VAL A 49 9.03 -4.73 6.22
N LEU A 50 9.52 -4.31 5.05
CA LEU A 50 9.13 -3.02 4.45
C LEU A 50 7.66 -2.97 3.99
N VAL A 51 7.11 -4.11 3.55
CA VAL A 51 5.71 -4.20 3.13
C VAL A 51 4.80 -4.59 4.30
N TRP A 52 5.25 -5.52 5.14
CA TRP A 52 4.44 -6.06 6.23
C TRP A 52 4.26 -5.05 7.35
N LEU A 53 5.26 -4.23 7.65
CA LEU A 53 5.17 -3.22 8.71
C LEU A 53 4.04 -2.20 8.46
N PRO A 54 3.96 -1.51 7.30
CA PRO A 54 2.85 -0.59 7.04
C PRO A 54 1.51 -1.32 6.95
N CYS A 55 1.48 -2.54 6.40
CA CYS A 55 0.26 -3.35 6.37
C CYS A 55 -0.24 -3.67 7.77
N LEU A 56 0.57 -4.32 8.61
CA LEU A 56 0.22 -4.70 9.98
C LEU A 56 -0.19 -3.49 10.82
N PHE A 57 0.47 -2.33 10.64
CA PHE A 57 0.05 -1.08 11.27
C PHE A 57 -1.39 -0.72 10.93
N LEU A 58 -1.77 -0.78 9.65
CA LEU A 58 -3.14 -0.46 9.22
C LEU A 58 -4.16 -1.47 9.78
N TRP A 59 -3.84 -2.76 9.75
CA TRP A 59 -4.69 -3.82 10.31
C TRP A 59 -4.87 -3.68 11.82
N ALA A 60 -3.81 -3.36 12.57
CA ALA A 60 -3.87 -3.16 14.02
C ALA A 60 -4.71 -1.92 14.41
N MET A 61 -4.75 -0.90 13.55
CA MET A 61 -5.57 0.31 13.76
C MET A 61 -7.05 0.10 13.44
N LEU A 62 -7.46 -1.06 12.92
CA LEU A 62 -8.84 -1.34 12.51
C LEU A 62 -9.86 -1.21 13.65
N PRO A 63 -9.65 -1.82 14.84
CA PRO A 63 -10.57 -1.65 15.97
C PRO A 63 -10.70 -0.19 16.41
N TYR A 64 -9.60 0.57 16.40
CA TYR A 64 -9.62 2.00 16.71
C TYR A 64 -10.49 2.77 15.72
N GLN A 65 -10.37 2.48 14.42
CA GLN A 65 -11.20 3.08 13.39
C GLN A 65 -12.69 2.68 13.52
N ALA A 66 -12.98 1.43 13.83
CA ALA A 66 -14.34 0.95 14.06
C ALA A 66 -14.99 1.66 15.26
N TYR A 67 -14.29 1.73 16.39
CA TYR A 67 -14.74 2.46 17.59
C TYR A 67 -15.05 3.93 17.27
N ARG A 68 -14.15 4.58 16.53
CA ARG A 68 -14.29 5.97 16.07
C ARG A 68 -15.59 6.18 15.29
N VAL A 69 -15.94 5.27 14.38
CA VAL A 69 -17.16 5.35 13.57
C VAL A 69 -18.40 5.07 14.41
N MET A 70 -18.37 4.07 15.29
CA MET A 70 -19.48 3.72 16.16
C MET A 70 -19.86 4.87 17.12
N SER A 71 -18.86 5.60 17.62
CA SER A 71 -19.07 6.77 18.47
C SER A 71 -19.56 8.01 17.73
N SER A 72 -19.57 8.01 16.38
CA SER A 72 -19.95 9.19 15.61
C SER A 72 -21.47 9.33 15.46
N ARG A 73 -21.99 10.54 15.72
CA ARG A 73 -23.43 10.88 15.58
C ARG A 73 -23.78 11.45 14.21
N PHE A 74 -22.77 11.86 13.43
CA PHE A 74 -22.93 12.47 12.12
C PHE A 74 -22.68 11.44 11.02
N ARG A 75 -23.60 11.35 10.06
CA ARG A 75 -23.42 10.56 8.84
C ARG A 75 -23.63 11.43 7.61
N ILE A 76 -22.57 11.61 6.82
CA ILE A 76 -22.62 12.35 5.57
C ILE A 76 -22.47 11.34 4.42
N ASN A 77 -23.32 11.50 3.39
CA ASN A 77 -23.32 10.65 2.20
C ASN A 77 -22.79 11.38 0.94
N ARG A 78 -22.35 12.63 1.07
CA ARG A 78 -21.78 13.39 -0.05
C ARG A 78 -20.31 13.01 -0.23
N TRP A 79 -19.97 12.56 -1.44
CA TRP A 79 -18.59 12.26 -1.82
C TRP A 79 -17.89 13.53 -2.29
N SER A 80 -16.69 13.77 -1.75
CA SER A 80 -15.75 14.75 -2.28
C SER A 80 -14.93 14.13 -3.41
N TRP A 81 -14.47 14.97 -4.33
CA TRP A 81 -13.58 14.54 -5.42
C TRP A 81 -12.29 13.87 -4.90
N ILE A 82 -11.70 14.42 -3.82
CA ILE A 82 -10.48 13.87 -3.19
C ILE A 82 -10.72 12.47 -2.62
N SER A 83 -11.84 12.25 -1.94
CA SER A 83 -12.18 10.95 -1.38
C SER A 83 -12.40 9.92 -2.46
N MET A 84 -13.10 10.32 -3.52
CA MET A 84 -13.37 9.44 -4.65
C MET A 84 -12.05 9.06 -5.33
N ALA A 85 -11.15 10.01 -5.54
CA ALA A 85 -9.82 9.74 -6.08
C ALA A 85 -9.01 8.79 -5.19
N LYS A 86 -8.96 9.02 -3.87
CA LYS A 86 -8.30 8.13 -2.91
C LYS A 86 -8.85 6.70 -2.96
N THR A 87 -10.17 6.55 -3.04
CA THR A 87 -10.83 5.24 -3.13
C THR A 87 -10.52 4.56 -4.45
N VAL A 88 -10.64 5.26 -5.58
CA VAL A 88 -10.35 4.72 -6.92
C VAL A 88 -8.90 4.27 -7.04
N LEU A 89 -7.94 5.08 -6.58
CA LEU A 89 -6.52 4.72 -6.59
C LEU A 89 -6.22 3.52 -5.69
N SER A 90 -6.84 3.45 -4.50
CA SER A 90 -6.70 2.28 -3.62
C SER A 90 -7.26 1.01 -4.26
N LEU A 91 -8.40 1.10 -4.94
CA LEU A 91 -8.99 -0.02 -5.66
C LEU A 91 -8.14 -0.43 -6.88
N ALA A 92 -7.58 0.53 -7.62
CA ALA A 92 -6.66 0.26 -8.72
C ALA A 92 -5.41 -0.49 -8.22
N LEU A 93 -4.84 -0.07 -7.09
CA LEU A 93 -3.74 -0.77 -6.44
C LEU A 93 -4.14 -2.18 -5.98
N ALA A 94 -5.35 -2.36 -5.44
CA ALA A 94 -5.88 -3.68 -5.08
C ALA A 94 -6.00 -4.60 -6.30
N VAL A 95 -6.50 -4.09 -7.43
CA VAL A 95 -6.58 -4.85 -8.69
C VAL A 95 -5.20 -5.23 -9.19
N LEU A 96 -4.23 -4.31 -9.18
CA LEU A 96 -2.84 -4.64 -9.56
C LEU A 96 -2.25 -5.74 -8.67
N ALA A 97 -2.48 -5.67 -7.35
CA ALA A 97 -2.03 -6.71 -6.42
C ALA A 97 -2.72 -8.06 -6.64
N LEU A 98 -4.01 -8.08 -7.00
CA LEU A 98 -4.73 -9.30 -7.37
C LEU A 98 -4.21 -9.89 -8.68
N VAL A 99 -3.89 -9.06 -9.67
CA VAL A 99 -3.28 -9.51 -10.92
C VAL A 99 -1.91 -10.12 -10.65
N GLU A 100 -1.08 -9.46 -9.84
CA GLU A 100 0.23 -9.98 -9.40
C GLU A 100 0.09 -11.33 -8.70
N MET A 101 -0.85 -11.45 -7.76
CA MET A 101 -1.14 -12.71 -7.06
C MET A 101 -1.57 -13.80 -8.03
N SER A 102 -2.46 -13.49 -8.98
CA SER A 102 -2.94 -14.46 -9.97
C SER A 102 -1.83 -14.95 -10.89
N TYR A 103 -0.89 -14.06 -11.26
CA TYR A 103 0.28 -14.40 -12.05
C TYR A 103 1.21 -15.33 -11.28
N ILE A 104 1.56 -15.00 -10.03
CA ILE A 104 2.40 -15.84 -9.17
C ILE A 104 1.74 -17.20 -8.95
N ALA A 105 0.43 -17.23 -8.67
CA ALA A 105 -0.33 -18.46 -8.49
C ALA A 105 -0.35 -19.33 -9.77
N HIS A 106 -0.49 -18.70 -10.94
CA HIS A 106 -0.41 -19.42 -12.21
C HIS A 106 0.98 -20.02 -12.43
N GLN A 107 2.05 -19.23 -12.22
CA GLN A 107 3.43 -19.69 -12.35
C GLN A 107 3.74 -20.87 -11.42
N LEU A 108 3.25 -20.82 -10.18
CA LEU A 108 3.39 -21.89 -9.20
C LEU A 108 2.74 -23.19 -9.68
N ASN A 109 1.56 -23.10 -10.30
CA ASN A 109 0.85 -24.25 -10.86
C ASN A 109 1.52 -24.81 -12.12
N THR A 110 2.12 -23.97 -12.97
CA THR A 110 2.67 -24.40 -14.27
C THR A 110 4.13 -24.89 -14.20
N VAL A 111 4.96 -24.28 -13.36
CA VAL A 111 6.41 -24.57 -13.29
C VAL A 111 6.75 -25.44 -12.06
N GLY A 112 5.82 -25.54 -11.10
CA GLY A 112 5.99 -26.31 -9.87
C GLY A 112 6.61 -25.50 -8.72
N LEU A 113 6.56 -26.08 -7.52
CA LEU A 113 6.92 -25.50 -6.21
C LEU A 113 8.40 -25.07 -6.04
N GLY A 114 9.21 -25.02 -7.10
CA GLY A 114 10.66 -24.79 -7.04
C GLY A 114 11.15 -23.42 -7.51
N THR A 115 10.32 -22.61 -8.15
CA THR A 115 10.77 -21.40 -8.88
C THR A 115 10.38 -20.08 -8.20
N TYR A 116 9.27 -20.03 -7.46
CA TYR A 116 8.79 -18.83 -6.77
C TYR A 116 8.77 -19.02 -5.25
N PRO A 117 9.31 -18.08 -4.45
CA PRO A 117 9.28 -18.17 -3.00
C PRO A 117 7.86 -17.87 -2.47
N ASP A 118 7.45 -18.57 -1.41
CA ASP A 118 6.10 -18.44 -0.84
C ASP A 118 5.81 -17.02 -0.32
N VAL A 119 6.85 -16.27 0.03
CA VAL A 119 6.75 -14.88 0.50
C VAL A 119 6.14 -13.94 -0.55
N ASP A 120 6.34 -14.19 -1.84
CA ASP A 120 5.81 -13.34 -2.92
C ASP A 120 4.29 -13.45 -2.99
N LEU A 121 3.78 -14.68 -2.86
CA LEU A 121 2.34 -14.95 -2.85
C LEU A 121 1.68 -14.35 -1.60
N ILE A 122 2.29 -14.56 -0.43
CA ILE A 122 1.80 -14.01 0.83
C ILE A 122 1.83 -12.48 0.80
N ALA A 123 2.90 -11.87 0.29
CA ALA A 123 3.01 -10.43 0.16
C ALA A 123 1.95 -9.87 -0.82
N ALA A 124 1.70 -10.53 -1.94
CA ALA A 124 0.64 -10.14 -2.89
C ALA A 124 -0.75 -10.19 -2.24
N LEU A 125 -1.04 -11.23 -1.48
CA LEU A 125 -2.29 -11.37 -0.72
C LEU A 125 -2.45 -10.27 0.34
N ILE A 126 -1.41 -10.02 1.13
CA ILE A 126 -1.40 -8.98 2.16
C ILE A 126 -1.58 -7.60 1.52
N LYS A 127 -0.90 -7.30 0.41
CA LYS A 127 -1.07 -6.05 -0.36
C LYS A 127 -2.53 -5.89 -0.80
N ALA A 128 -3.11 -6.90 -1.45
CA ALA A 128 -4.49 -6.85 -1.93
C ALA A 128 -5.48 -6.58 -0.77
N GLY A 129 -5.39 -7.34 0.32
CA GLY A 129 -6.22 -7.14 1.51
C GLY A 129 -6.03 -5.76 2.14
N THR A 130 -4.79 -5.27 2.21
CA THR A 130 -4.47 -3.96 2.81
C THR A 130 -4.97 -2.81 1.95
N TYR A 131 -4.89 -2.88 0.61
CA TYR A 131 -5.43 -1.84 -0.27
C TYR A 131 -6.95 -1.77 -0.23
N MET A 132 -7.63 -2.93 -0.14
CA MET A 132 -9.06 -2.98 0.13
C MET A 132 -9.39 -2.37 1.50
N LEU A 133 -8.59 -2.67 2.51
CA LEU A 133 -8.74 -2.07 3.85
C LEU A 133 -8.53 -0.56 3.80
N ALA A 134 -7.54 -0.05 3.08
CA ALA A 134 -7.31 1.38 2.91
C ALA A 134 -8.51 2.06 2.23
N ALA A 135 -9.12 1.45 1.21
CA ALA A 135 -10.35 1.93 0.61
C ALA A 135 -11.52 1.95 1.61
N LEU A 136 -11.65 0.92 2.45
CA LEU A 136 -12.63 0.88 3.54
C LEU A 136 -12.38 1.99 4.56
N TYR A 137 -11.13 2.29 4.93
CA TYR A 137 -10.81 3.40 5.83
C TYR A 137 -11.26 4.75 5.27
N VAL A 138 -10.99 5.01 4.00
CA VAL A 138 -11.47 6.22 3.32
C VAL A 138 -12.99 6.29 3.39
N TYR A 139 -13.69 5.19 3.09
CA TYR A 139 -15.14 5.11 3.18
C TYR A 139 -15.67 5.35 4.62
N LEU A 140 -15.01 4.81 5.64
CA LEU A 140 -15.38 4.97 7.04
C LEU A 140 -15.14 6.40 7.55
N ASP A 141 -14.00 7.01 7.22
CA ASP A 141 -13.70 8.40 7.55
C ASP A 141 -14.74 9.35 6.91
N LYS A 142 -15.14 9.08 5.66
CA LYS A 142 -16.25 9.79 4.98
C LYS A 142 -17.56 9.65 5.72
N ARG A 143 -17.96 8.41 6.03
CA ARG A 143 -19.23 8.12 6.68
C ARG A 143 -19.34 8.82 8.03
N GLY A 144 -18.22 9.00 8.74
CA GLY A 144 -18.16 9.73 10.01
C GLY A 144 -17.99 11.25 9.91
N ALA A 145 -17.97 11.83 8.70
CA ALA A 145 -17.71 13.26 8.45
C ALA A 145 -16.36 13.76 8.99
N ARG A 146 -15.31 12.93 8.92
CA ARG A 146 -14.00 13.23 9.51
C ARG A 146 -12.96 13.47 8.43
N PRO A 147 -12.05 14.46 8.62
CA PRO A 147 -10.88 14.60 7.75
C PRO A 147 -10.12 13.28 7.70
N SER A 148 -9.56 13.00 6.51
CA SER A 148 -8.69 11.85 6.24
C SER A 148 -7.77 11.59 7.44
N SER A 149 -7.90 10.41 8.04
CA SER A 149 -7.15 10.07 9.25
C SER A 149 -5.64 10.13 9.02
N GLY A 150 -4.89 10.65 10.01
CA GLY A 150 -3.43 10.59 9.99
C GLY A 150 -2.89 9.16 9.85
N VAL A 151 -3.68 8.16 10.24
CA VAL A 151 -3.39 6.73 10.03
C VAL A 151 -3.15 6.42 8.56
N LEU A 152 -4.03 6.87 7.65
CA LEU A 152 -3.83 6.68 6.20
C LEU A 152 -2.58 7.42 5.70
N PHE A 153 -2.33 8.63 6.19
CA PHE A 153 -1.13 9.39 5.82
C PHE A 153 0.16 8.62 6.17
N PHE A 154 0.31 8.17 7.42
CA PHE A 154 1.48 7.40 7.84
C PHE A 154 1.59 6.06 7.11
N PHE A 155 0.46 5.38 6.86
CA PHE A 155 0.44 4.15 6.07
C PHE A 155 1.01 4.38 4.66
N TRP A 156 0.50 5.36 3.92
CA TRP A 156 0.97 5.67 2.56
C TRP A 156 2.41 6.19 2.55
N LEU A 157 2.84 6.91 3.59
CA LEU A 157 4.23 7.36 3.75
C LEU A 157 5.19 6.17 3.90
N PHE A 158 4.93 5.27 4.85
CA PHE A 158 5.78 4.10 5.09
C PHE A 158 5.78 3.16 3.88
N LEU A 159 4.62 2.97 3.25
CA LEU A 159 4.52 2.20 2.02
C LEU A 159 5.33 2.83 0.88
N LEU A 160 5.27 4.16 0.72
CA LEU A 160 6.05 4.88 -0.28
C LEU A 160 7.55 4.69 -0.07
N ILE A 161 8.03 4.85 1.18
CA ILE A 161 9.45 4.62 1.53
C ILE A 161 9.86 3.20 1.13
N GLY A 162 9.05 2.19 1.48
CA GLY A 162 9.32 0.80 1.12
C GLY A 162 9.39 0.59 -0.40
N HIS A 163 8.41 1.11 -1.13
CA HIS A 163 8.38 1.05 -2.59
C HIS A 163 9.55 1.79 -3.24
N THR A 164 10.01 2.93 -2.69
CA THR A 164 11.18 3.65 -3.22
C THR A 164 12.46 2.83 -3.09
N VAL A 165 12.65 2.13 -1.97
CA VAL A 165 13.79 1.24 -1.77
C VAL A 165 13.75 0.09 -2.77
N THR A 166 12.60 -0.57 -2.92
CA THR A 166 12.44 -1.66 -3.91
C THR A 166 12.58 -1.17 -5.35
N PHE A 167 12.12 0.04 -5.67
CA PHE A 167 12.29 0.64 -6.99
C PHE A 167 13.76 0.81 -7.33
N ARG A 168 14.57 1.35 -6.40
CA ARG A 168 16.01 1.50 -6.59
C ARG A 168 16.68 0.16 -6.89
N SER A 169 16.40 -0.86 -6.08
CA SER A 169 16.99 -2.19 -6.27
C SER A 169 16.57 -2.83 -7.59
N LYS A 170 15.28 -2.76 -7.96
CA LYS A 170 14.80 -3.32 -9.24
C LYS A 170 15.42 -2.64 -10.46
N ILE A 171 15.59 -1.32 -10.42
CA ILE A 171 16.23 -0.57 -11.52
C ILE A 171 17.72 -0.90 -11.63
N LEU A 172 18.43 -0.99 -10.51
CA LEU A 172 19.86 -1.35 -10.51
C LEU A 172 20.08 -2.76 -11.07
N ARG A 173 19.28 -3.74 -10.63
CA ARG A 173 19.33 -5.12 -11.14
C ARG A 173 18.95 -5.20 -12.62
N ALA A 174 17.91 -4.48 -13.05
CA ALA A 174 17.53 -4.42 -14.46
C ALA A 174 18.63 -3.83 -15.35
N ARG A 175 19.44 -2.91 -14.82
CA ARG A 175 20.56 -2.32 -15.53
C ARG A 175 21.77 -3.26 -15.64
N SER A 176 22.06 -4.04 -14.60
CA SER A 176 23.25 -4.91 -14.57
C SER A 176 23.02 -6.27 -15.23
N HIS A 177 21.85 -6.89 -15.00
CA HIS A 177 21.56 -8.27 -15.43
C HIS A 177 20.39 -8.36 -16.42
N GLY A 178 19.76 -7.23 -16.76
CA GLY A 178 18.53 -7.22 -17.55
C GLY A 178 17.28 -7.53 -16.72
N VAL A 179 16.12 -7.53 -17.38
CA VAL A 179 14.84 -7.78 -16.72
C VAL A 179 14.52 -9.28 -16.79
N GLU A 180 14.65 -9.98 -15.66
CA GLU A 180 14.34 -11.41 -15.55
C GLU A 180 12.82 -11.67 -15.70
N ASP A 181 11.98 -10.97 -14.93
CA ASP A 181 10.52 -11.07 -15.00
C ASP A 181 9.91 -9.73 -15.43
N SER A 182 9.66 -9.61 -16.73
CA SER A 182 9.07 -8.41 -17.34
C SER A 182 7.67 -8.09 -16.82
N PHE A 183 6.89 -9.10 -16.44
CA PHE A 183 5.50 -8.90 -16.02
C PHE A 183 5.45 -8.34 -14.59
N SER A 184 6.14 -8.98 -13.65
CA SER A 184 6.23 -8.48 -12.27
C SER A 184 6.96 -7.14 -12.18
N PHE A 185 7.93 -6.90 -13.06
CA PHE A 185 8.55 -5.58 -13.22
C PHE A 185 7.53 -4.54 -13.70
N GLY A 186 6.76 -4.84 -14.74
CA GLY A 186 5.72 -3.95 -15.28
C GLY A 186 4.64 -3.59 -14.26
N ILE A 187 4.13 -4.57 -13.50
CA ILE A 187 3.15 -4.31 -12.42
C ILE A 187 3.73 -3.36 -11.37
N PHE A 188 4.96 -3.61 -10.94
CA PHE A 188 5.61 -2.76 -9.95
C PHE A 188 5.80 -1.32 -10.47
N MET A 189 6.21 -1.17 -11.73
CA MET A 189 6.36 0.14 -12.38
C MET A 189 5.02 0.88 -12.54
N ALA A 190 3.91 0.16 -12.71
CA ALA A 190 2.58 0.75 -12.71
C ALA A 190 2.09 1.11 -11.29
N ALA A 191 2.39 0.27 -10.29
CA ALA A 191 1.95 0.48 -8.92
C ALA A 191 2.67 1.64 -8.23
N PHE A 192 3.97 1.82 -8.47
CA PHE A 192 4.78 2.88 -7.84
C PHE A 192 4.21 4.30 -8.00
N PRO A 193 3.89 4.80 -9.22
CA PRO A 193 3.31 6.13 -9.38
C PRO A 193 1.93 6.24 -8.73
N LEU A 194 1.13 5.18 -8.70
CA LEU A 194 -0.16 5.19 -8.01
C LEU A 194 0.01 5.36 -6.50
N VAL A 195 1.01 4.70 -5.89
CA VAL A 195 1.37 4.90 -4.48
C VAL A 195 1.83 6.35 -4.24
N CYS A 196 2.65 6.93 -5.13
CA CYS A 196 3.06 8.33 -5.04
C CYS A 196 1.86 9.29 -5.09
N LEU A 197 0.95 9.11 -6.05
CA LEU A 197 -0.28 9.90 -6.16
C LEU A 197 -1.13 9.77 -4.89
N GLN A 198 -1.24 8.56 -4.36
CA GLN A 198 -2.03 8.30 -3.17
C GLN A 198 -1.45 8.96 -1.92
N PHE A 199 -0.12 8.98 -1.77
CA PHE A 199 0.55 9.72 -0.73
C PHE A 199 0.29 11.22 -0.86
N ILE A 200 0.45 11.79 -2.05
CA ILE A 200 0.17 13.21 -2.33
C ILE A 200 -1.28 13.56 -1.96
N LEU A 201 -2.25 12.75 -2.38
CA LEU A 201 -3.65 12.94 -2.00
C LEU A 201 -3.86 12.84 -0.49
N SER A 202 -3.11 11.99 0.19
CA SER A 202 -3.17 11.83 1.64
C SER A 202 -2.62 13.01 2.42
N CYS A 203 -1.72 13.79 1.82
CA CYS A 203 -1.27 15.09 2.37
C CYS A 203 -2.38 16.14 2.34
N PHE A 204 -3.32 16.06 1.40
CA PHE A 204 -4.43 17.01 1.33
C PHE A 204 -5.52 16.64 2.34
N ALA A 205 -5.73 17.56 3.29
CA ALA A 205 -6.83 17.48 4.23
C ALA A 205 -8.16 17.70 3.52
N GLU A 206 -9.13 16.85 3.82
CA GLU A 206 -10.47 17.01 3.28
C GLU A 206 -11.29 17.94 4.16
N TYR A 207 -11.84 18.98 3.55
CA TYR A 207 -12.70 19.93 4.21
C TYR A 207 -14.16 19.45 4.18
N PHE A 208 -14.81 19.44 5.36
CA PHE A 208 -16.21 19.05 5.52
C PHE A 208 -17.01 20.22 6.10
N PRO A 209 -17.67 21.04 5.25
CA PRO A 209 -18.42 22.20 5.70
C PRO A 209 -19.61 21.85 6.62
N GLU A 210 -20.16 20.63 6.51
CA GLU A 210 -21.28 20.19 7.35
C GLU A 210 -20.90 20.00 8.82
N ARG A 211 -19.62 19.76 9.12
CA ARG A 211 -19.13 19.61 10.51
C ARG A 211 -19.09 20.96 11.21
N GLU A 212 -18.54 21.97 10.54
CA GLU A 212 -18.54 23.37 10.98
C GLU A 212 -19.96 23.87 11.28
N LEU A 213 -20.92 23.50 10.42
CA LEU A 213 -22.30 23.95 10.56
C LEU A 213 -23.04 23.19 11.67
N GLY A 214 -22.81 21.88 11.84
CA GLY A 214 -23.38 21.07 12.91
C GLY A 214 -22.84 21.40 14.31
N GLU A 215 -21.63 21.95 14.39
CA GLU A 215 -21.06 22.46 15.66
C GLU A 215 -21.65 23.84 16.02
N LYS A 216 -21.93 24.68 15.01
CA LYS A 216 -22.50 26.03 15.19
C LYS A 216 -24.03 26.04 15.32
N THR A 217 -24.74 25.01 14.84
CA THR A 217 -26.22 24.95 14.91
C THR A 217 -26.69 23.65 15.57
N PRO A 218 -27.35 23.71 16.75
CA PRO A 218 -27.82 22.52 17.45
C PRO A 218 -29.04 21.85 16.79
N CYS A 219 -29.65 22.44 15.75
CA CYS A 219 -30.88 21.94 15.13
C CYS A 219 -30.64 21.39 13.70
N PRO A 220 -30.94 20.09 13.44
CA PRO A 220 -30.69 19.43 12.15
C PRO A 220 -31.51 19.99 10.97
N GLU A 221 -32.56 20.75 11.27
CA GLU A 221 -33.40 21.49 10.33
C GLU A 221 -32.65 22.62 9.59
N GLN A 222 -31.80 23.36 10.30
CA GLN A 222 -31.06 24.51 9.74
C GLN A 222 -29.93 24.07 8.81
N VAL A 223 -29.30 22.92 9.11
CA VAL A 223 -28.28 22.30 8.25
C VAL A 223 -28.85 21.96 6.87
N ARG A 224 -30.07 21.40 6.80
CA ARG A 224 -30.74 21.09 5.53
C ARG A 224 -31.03 22.36 4.72
N ARG A 225 -31.41 23.45 5.40
CA ARG A 225 -31.72 24.75 4.77
C ARG A 225 -30.47 25.46 4.23
N CYS A 226 -29.36 25.43 4.96
CA CYS A 226 -28.08 26.02 4.53
C CYS A 226 -27.41 25.27 3.37
N ILE A 227 -27.46 23.93 3.34
CA ILE A 227 -26.95 23.16 2.20
C ILE A 227 -27.74 23.46 0.92
N LEU A 228 -29.05 23.72 1.03
CA LEU A 228 -29.87 24.15 -0.11
C LEU A 228 -29.53 25.57 -0.56
N TYR A 229 -29.21 26.48 0.37
CA TYR A 229 -28.84 27.86 0.05
C TYR A 229 -27.44 27.98 -0.58
N HIS A 230 -26.51 27.09 -0.23
CA HIS A 230 -25.14 27.12 -0.75
C HIS A 230 -24.91 26.18 -1.93
N LYS A 231 -25.95 25.50 -2.42
CA LYS A 231 -25.91 24.85 -3.74
C LYS A 231 -25.77 25.99 -4.77
N PRO A 232 -24.66 26.10 -5.52
CA PRO A 232 -24.58 27.08 -6.59
C PRO A 232 -25.73 26.77 -7.55
N SER A 233 -26.57 27.78 -7.75
CA SER A 233 -27.62 27.76 -8.76
C SER A 233 -27.02 27.27 -10.07
N ALA A 234 -27.47 26.11 -10.56
CA ALA A 234 -27.13 25.60 -11.87
C ALA A 234 -27.81 26.41 -13.00
N ASN A 235 -28.02 27.72 -12.79
CA ASN A 235 -28.66 28.65 -13.72
C ASN A 235 -27.80 29.90 -14.01
N THR A 236 -26.53 29.93 -13.61
CA THR A 236 -25.58 30.98 -14.04
C THR A 236 -24.62 30.44 -15.11
N LEU A 237 -25.20 29.90 -16.19
CA LEU A 237 -24.49 29.51 -17.40
C LEU A 237 -25.35 29.82 -18.64
N LEU A 238 -26.02 30.98 -18.59
CA LEU A 238 -26.84 31.49 -19.68
C LEU A 238 -26.94 33.03 -19.65
N VAL A 239 -25.85 33.72 -19.32
CA VAL A 239 -25.58 35.09 -19.77
C VAL A 239 -24.05 35.25 -19.82
N LEU A 240 -23.56 35.66 -20.99
CA LEU A 240 -22.16 35.76 -21.46
C LEU A 240 -21.62 34.48 -22.13
#